data_AF-A0A239E463-F1
#
_entry.id   AF-A0A239E463-F1
#
_cell.length_a   1.000
_cell.length_b   1.000
_cell.length_c   1.000
_cell.angle_alpha   90.00
_cell.angle_beta   90.00
_cell.angle_gamma   90.00
#
_symmetry.space_group_name_H-M   'P 1'
#
loop_
_entity.id
_entity.type
_entity.pdbx_description
1 polymer ?
#
loop_
_entity_poly.entity_id
_entity_poly.type
_entity_poly.pdbx_seq_one_letter_code
_entity_poly.pdbx_strand_id
1 'polypeptide(L)'
;MLISAPSTRTPRAAAVLAFCLLLSPVAAAAEPAPALPAGVEAMIRQAAADGDAATLDKTISLALAAFPDQAEPITALGDSLRQQRQTQALAAKKANGRHILSGWTGTGELGASLSTGNSDDKALAVGLALTKETMDWRHRLIAAADYQRSEGRTNKQRYSAGYEPNYFINEALYAAGQFGWERDMFAGYRHRFTETVGLGYVLIDNGTTKLEVEGGPGARHTLYAASDTDPAFTEHEFVFRAASAFS
;
A
#
# COMPACT_ATOMS: atom_id res chain seq x y z
N MET A 1 -1.60 55.43 66.18
CA MET A 1 -0.59 56.01 65.28
C MET A 1 -1.16 55.92 63.87
N LEU A 2 -1.94 56.87 63.34
CA LEU A 2 -1.67 58.28 63.00
C LEU A 2 -0.42 58.44 62.11
N ILE A 3 -0.67 58.65 60.80
CA ILE A 3 -0.07 59.60 59.82
C ILE A 3 -0.77 59.26 58.48
N SER A 4 -1.83 59.97 58.10
CA SER A 4 -1.90 61.21 57.29
C SER A 4 -1.67 60.99 55.77
N ALA A 5 -2.73 61.33 55.02
CA ALA A 5 -2.91 61.39 53.55
C ALA A 5 -2.16 62.61 52.92
N PRO A 6 -2.38 63.11 51.67
CA PRO A 6 -3.40 62.75 50.65
C PRO A 6 -3.04 62.92 49.13
N SER A 7 -3.99 62.52 48.28
CA SER A 7 -4.37 63.15 46.98
C SER A 7 -3.41 62.98 45.79
N THR A 8 -3.79 62.97 44.51
CA THR A 8 -4.98 63.44 43.79
C THR A 8 -4.94 62.85 42.36
N ARG A 9 -6.08 62.94 41.66
CA ARG A 9 -6.30 63.02 40.19
C ARG A 9 -6.86 61.78 39.50
N THR A 10 -8.20 61.65 39.58
CA THR A 10 -9.05 61.47 38.39
C THR A 10 -9.15 62.83 37.66
N PRO A 11 -9.23 62.91 36.32
CA PRO A 11 -10.51 62.63 35.65
C PRO A 11 -10.47 62.13 34.18
N ARG A 12 -11.63 61.61 33.76
CA ARG A 12 -12.25 61.70 32.42
C ARG A 12 -11.71 60.85 31.26
N ALA A 13 -12.48 59.81 30.97
CA ALA A 13 -13.17 59.57 29.71
C ALA A 13 -12.56 60.19 28.43
N ALA A 14 -12.10 59.33 27.54
CA ALA A 14 -12.17 59.55 26.10
C ALA A 14 -12.44 58.19 25.44
N ALA A 15 -13.72 57.94 25.16
CA ALA A 15 -14.14 56.90 24.24
C ALA A 15 -13.68 57.31 22.84
N VAL A 16 -12.65 56.66 22.33
CA VAL A 16 -12.23 56.81 20.93
C VAL A 16 -13.03 55.78 20.12
N LEU A 17 -14.11 56.25 19.50
CA LEU A 17 -14.77 55.56 18.40
C LEU A 17 -13.76 55.51 17.23
N ALA A 18 -13.08 54.38 17.07
CA ALA A 18 -12.34 54.08 15.86
C ALA A 18 -13.32 53.63 14.76
N PHE A 19 -13.72 54.57 13.92
CA PHE A 19 -14.45 54.34 12.69
C PHE A 19 -13.48 53.76 11.65
N CYS A 20 -13.22 52.46 11.71
CA CYS A 20 -12.48 51.76 10.66
C CYS A 20 -13.39 51.60 9.44
N LEU A 21 -13.17 52.46 8.44
CA LEU A 21 -13.66 52.31 7.08
C LEU A 21 -13.30 50.90 6.58
N LEU A 22 -14.32 50.06 6.44
CA LEU A 22 -14.26 48.78 5.74
C LEU A 22 -13.98 49.07 4.27
N LEU A 23 -12.70 49.09 3.90
CA LEU A 23 -12.29 48.91 2.52
C LEU A 23 -12.46 47.42 2.20
N SER A 24 -13.68 47.02 1.87
CA SER A 24 -13.93 45.69 1.31
C SER A 24 -13.12 45.56 0.02
N PRO A 25 -12.24 44.56 -0.13
CA PRO A 25 -11.72 44.23 -1.44
C PRO A 25 -12.93 43.83 -2.27
N VAL A 26 -13.18 44.57 -3.36
CA VAL A 26 -14.04 44.09 -4.44
C VAL A 26 -13.40 42.79 -4.88
N ALA A 27 -13.94 41.66 -4.42
CA ALA A 27 -13.66 40.38 -5.01
C ALA A 27 -14.06 40.54 -6.48
N ALA A 28 -13.06 40.70 -7.34
CA ALA A 28 -13.23 40.52 -8.76
C ALA A 28 -13.93 39.17 -8.90
N ALA A 29 -15.21 39.21 -9.28
CA ALA A 29 -15.94 38.01 -9.64
C ALA A 29 -15.12 37.39 -10.76
N ALA A 30 -14.39 36.32 -10.44
CA ALA A 30 -13.77 35.48 -11.43
C ALA A 30 -14.88 35.11 -12.40
N GLU A 31 -14.71 35.48 -13.67
CA GLU A 31 -15.62 35.06 -14.72
C GLU A 31 -15.79 33.53 -14.59
N PRO A 32 -17.02 33.01 -14.66
CA PRO A 32 -17.23 31.57 -14.60
C PRO A 32 -16.43 30.96 -15.75
N ALA A 33 -15.40 30.18 -15.40
CA ALA A 33 -14.60 29.45 -16.37
C ALA A 33 -15.56 28.75 -17.36
N PRO A 34 -15.25 28.76 -18.68
CA PRO A 34 -16.13 28.14 -19.67
C PRO A 34 -16.46 26.72 -19.22
N ALA A 35 -17.75 26.47 -18.97
CA ALA A 35 -18.19 25.21 -18.41
C ALA A 35 -17.84 24.08 -19.38
N LEU A 36 -17.18 23.05 -18.87
CA LEU A 36 -16.87 21.83 -19.63
C LEU A 36 -18.17 21.26 -20.23
N PRO A 37 -18.16 20.77 -21.48
CA PRO A 37 -19.24 19.99 -22.02
C PRO A 37 -19.54 18.83 -21.09
N ALA A 38 -20.80 18.69 -20.68
CA ALA A 38 -21.21 17.71 -19.66
C ALA A 38 -20.73 16.27 -19.97
N GLY A 39 -20.66 15.90 -21.25
CA GLY A 39 -20.14 14.60 -21.67
C GLY A 39 -18.64 14.41 -21.40
N VAL A 40 -17.81 15.44 -21.60
CA VAL A 40 -16.36 15.38 -21.35
C VAL A 40 -16.08 15.29 -19.86
N GLU A 41 -16.77 16.10 -19.06
CA GLU A 41 -16.67 16.03 -17.60
C GLU A 41 -17.10 14.65 -17.07
N ALA A 42 -18.25 14.14 -17.52
CA ALA A 42 -18.75 12.83 -17.11
C ALA A 42 -17.77 11.71 -17.49
N MET A 43 -17.19 11.78 -18.69
CA MET A 43 -16.18 10.83 -19.16
C MET A 43 -14.92 10.85 -18.28
N ILE A 44 -14.37 12.03 -17.95
CA ILE A 44 -13.19 12.15 -17.10
C ILE A 44 -13.47 11.64 -15.68
N ARG A 45 -14.65 11.96 -15.13
CA ARG A 45 -15.07 11.47 -13.80
C ARG A 45 -15.27 9.96 -13.78
N GLN A 46 -15.83 9.38 -14.85
CA GLN A 46 -15.97 7.94 -15.00
C GLN A 46 -14.60 7.26 -15.05
N ALA A 47 -13.66 7.78 -15.85
CA ALA A 47 -12.30 7.27 -15.90
C ALA A 47 -11.59 7.34 -14.54
N ALA A 48 -11.88 8.35 -13.73
CA ALA A 48 -11.37 8.42 -12.35
C ALA A 48 -12.03 7.40 -11.41
N ALA A 49 -13.30 7.06 -11.63
CA ALA A 49 -14.06 6.09 -10.83
C ALA A 49 -13.61 4.65 -11.08
N ASP A 50 -13.17 4.32 -12.30
CA ASP A 50 -12.65 2.99 -12.66
C ASP A 50 -11.35 2.64 -11.91
N GLY A 51 -10.69 3.62 -11.27
CA GLY A 51 -9.58 3.41 -10.35
C GLY A 51 -8.20 3.28 -11.00
N ASP A 52 -8.13 3.15 -12.33
CA ASP A 52 -6.87 3.13 -13.08
C ASP A 52 -6.37 4.55 -13.41
N ALA A 53 -5.25 4.94 -12.80
CA ALA A 53 -4.62 6.24 -13.03
C ALA A 53 -4.20 6.44 -14.49
N ALA A 54 -3.73 5.37 -15.17
CA ALA A 54 -3.32 5.46 -16.57
C ALA A 54 -4.51 5.71 -17.50
N THR A 55 -5.67 5.11 -17.19
CA THR A 55 -6.91 5.38 -17.93
C THR A 55 -7.39 6.81 -17.73
N LEU A 56 -7.30 7.36 -16.51
CA LEU A 56 -7.60 8.77 -16.27
C LEU A 56 -6.68 9.69 -17.09
N ASP A 57 -5.37 9.45 -17.04
CA ASP A 57 -4.39 10.30 -17.73
C ASP A 57 -4.55 10.25 -19.26
N LYS A 58 -4.81 9.07 -19.81
CA LYS A 58 -5.14 8.91 -21.25
C LYS A 58 -6.42 9.64 -21.62
N THR A 59 -7.46 9.54 -20.79
CA THR A 59 -8.74 10.23 -21.02
C THR A 59 -8.57 11.75 -20.98
N ILE A 60 -7.80 12.27 -20.02
CA ILE A 60 -7.46 13.70 -19.93
C ILE A 60 -6.67 14.12 -21.18
N SER A 61 -5.63 13.36 -21.56
CA SER A 61 -4.83 13.66 -22.75
C SER A 61 -5.67 13.69 -24.02
N LEU A 62 -6.64 12.78 -24.17
CA LEU A 62 -7.55 12.77 -25.31
C LEU A 62 -8.51 13.97 -25.30
N ALA A 63 -9.03 14.32 -24.12
CA ALA A 63 -9.89 15.49 -23.96
C ALA A 63 -9.16 16.79 -24.30
N LEU A 64 -7.90 16.94 -23.86
CA LEU A 64 -7.05 18.09 -24.21
C LEU A 64 -6.78 18.19 -25.71
N ALA A 65 -6.57 17.06 -26.39
CA ALA A 65 -6.38 17.03 -27.84
C ALA A 65 -7.66 17.37 -28.62
N ALA A 66 -8.82 16.94 -28.12
CA ALA A 66 -10.12 17.19 -28.76
C ALA A 66 -10.67 18.60 -28.48
N PHE A 67 -10.36 19.18 -27.31
CA PHE A 67 -10.88 20.46 -26.85
C PHE A 67 -9.75 21.38 -26.32
N PRO A 68 -8.84 21.84 -27.19
CA PRO A 68 -7.69 22.66 -26.77
C PRO A 68 -8.09 23.99 -26.11
N ASP A 69 -9.21 24.57 -26.51
CA ASP A 69 -9.75 25.82 -25.93
C ASP A 69 -10.22 25.65 -24.47
N GLN A 70 -10.33 24.40 -24.00
CA GLN A 70 -10.77 24.05 -22.64
C GLN A 70 -9.65 23.37 -21.84
N ALA A 71 -8.39 23.62 -22.19
CA ALA A 71 -7.26 22.99 -21.51
C ALA A 71 -7.26 23.22 -19.99
N GLU A 72 -7.43 24.47 -19.54
CA GLU A 72 -7.45 24.86 -18.13
C GLU A 72 -8.51 24.13 -17.28
N PRO A 73 -9.81 24.11 -17.65
CA PRO A 73 -10.79 23.39 -16.85
C PRO A 73 -10.61 21.87 -16.89
N ILE A 74 -10.09 21.29 -17.99
CA ILE A 74 -9.79 19.86 -18.09
C ILE A 74 -8.64 19.48 -17.14
N THR A 75 -7.55 20.24 -17.13
CA THR A 75 -6.41 20.01 -16.23
C THR A 75 -6.81 20.18 -14.77
N ALA A 76 -7.53 21.26 -14.45
CA ALA A 76 -8.03 21.51 -13.10
C ALA A 76 -8.94 20.38 -12.58
N LEU A 77 -9.83 19.85 -13.43
CA LEU A 77 -10.65 18.68 -13.09
C LEU A 77 -9.77 17.45 -12.82
N GLY A 78 -8.81 17.17 -13.70
CA GLY A 78 -7.85 16.08 -13.52
C GLY A 78 -7.09 16.15 -12.19
N ASP A 79 -6.55 17.31 -11.86
CA ASP A 79 -5.81 17.54 -10.61
C ASP A 79 -6.70 17.39 -9.37
N SER A 80 -7.93 17.92 -9.43
CA SER A 80 -8.90 17.75 -8.34
C SER A 80 -9.23 16.27 -8.07
N LEU A 81 -9.37 15.47 -9.13
CA LEU A 81 -9.66 14.04 -9.02
C LEU A 81 -8.46 13.26 -8.48
N ARG A 82 -7.23 13.62 -8.89
CA ARG A 82 -6.00 13.05 -8.33
C ARG A 82 -5.86 13.38 -6.84
N GLN A 83 -6.10 14.63 -6.44
CA GLN A 83 -6.04 15.05 -5.04
C GLN A 83 -7.13 14.37 -4.19
N GLN A 84 -8.34 14.23 -4.73
CA GLN A 84 -9.43 13.50 -4.07
C GLN A 84 -9.04 12.03 -3.82
N ARG A 85 -8.47 11.36 -4.84
CA ARG A 85 -7.99 9.98 -4.71
C ARG A 85 -6.90 9.86 -3.64
N GLN A 86 -5.92 10.75 -3.64
CA GLN A 86 -4.88 10.77 -2.60
C GLN A 86 -5.49 10.91 -1.21
N THR A 87 -6.40 11.86 -1.03
CA THR A 87 -7.09 12.07 0.26
C THR A 87 -7.86 10.82 0.71
N GLN A 88 -8.57 10.16 -0.22
CA GLN A 88 -9.26 8.90 0.04
C GLN A 88 -8.29 7.76 0.40
N ALA A 89 -7.15 7.67 -0.29
CA ALA A 89 -6.12 6.67 0.00
C ALA A 89 -5.51 6.88 1.39
N LEU A 90 -5.21 8.12 1.79
CA LEU A 90 -4.75 8.44 3.14
C LEU A 90 -5.81 8.11 4.20
N ALA A 91 -7.07 8.44 3.93
CA ALA A 91 -8.17 8.11 4.84
C ALA A 91 -8.34 6.57 5.00
N ALA A 92 -8.23 5.82 3.90
CA ALA A 92 -8.26 4.36 3.91
C ALA A 92 -7.07 3.78 4.70
N LYS A 93 -5.83 4.26 4.47
CA LYS A 93 -4.64 3.87 5.24
C LYS A 93 -4.82 4.11 6.74
N LYS A 94 -5.37 5.26 7.13
CA LYS A 94 -5.70 5.57 8.53
C LYS A 94 -6.77 4.64 9.10
N ALA A 95 -7.81 4.33 8.33
CA ALA A 95 -8.89 3.42 8.75
C ALA A 95 -8.38 1.98 8.93
N ASN A 96 -7.54 1.50 8.00
CA ASN A 96 -6.96 0.16 8.03
C ASN A 96 -6.13 -0.11 9.30
N GLY A 97 -5.49 0.93 9.85
CA GLY A 97 -4.71 0.85 11.09
C GLY A 97 -5.54 0.73 12.37
N ARG A 98 -6.87 0.93 12.33
CA ARG A 98 -7.72 0.94 13.54
C ARG A 98 -7.97 -0.45 14.13
N HIS A 99 -7.95 -1.49 13.29
CA HIS A 99 -8.19 -2.86 13.73
C HIS A 99 -7.25 -3.83 13.00
N ILE A 100 -6.84 -4.91 13.69
CA ILE A 100 -5.84 -5.83 13.15
C ILE A 100 -6.35 -6.62 11.93
N LEU A 101 -7.63 -6.99 11.93
CA LEU A 101 -8.27 -7.76 10.85
C LEU A 101 -8.85 -6.90 9.72
N SER A 102 -8.88 -5.56 9.84
CA SER A 102 -9.40 -4.69 8.77
C SER A 102 -8.32 -4.29 7.77
N GLY A 103 -8.73 -3.95 6.55
CA GLY A 103 -7.84 -3.35 5.55
C GLY A 103 -6.94 -4.31 4.79
N TRP A 104 -7.21 -5.62 4.89
CA TRP A 104 -6.57 -6.62 4.06
C TRP A 104 -7.23 -6.68 2.69
N THR A 105 -6.41 -6.60 1.65
CA THR A 105 -6.79 -6.81 0.25
C THR A 105 -5.92 -7.91 -0.31
N GLY A 106 -6.37 -8.62 -1.35
CA GLY A 106 -5.55 -9.69 -1.89
C GLY A 106 -6.31 -10.67 -2.74
N THR A 107 -5.63 -11.77 -3.06
CA THR A 107 -6.13 -12.85 -3.92
C THR A 107 -6.05 -14.18 -3.18
N GLY A 108 -6.99 -15.06 -3.52
CA GLY A 108 -7.01 -16.45 -3.07
C GLY A 108 -7.23 -17.37 -4.27
N GLU A 109 -6.54 -18.50 -4.29
CA GLU A 109 -6.54 -19.47 -5.38
C GLU A 109 -6.84 -20.86 -4.81
N LEU A 110 -7.62 -21.65 -5.56
CA LEU A 110 -7.97 -23.03 -5.23
C LEU A 110 -8.02 -23.85 -6.52
N GLY A 111 -7.28 -24.96 -6.57
CA GLY A 111 -7.25 -25.88 -7.70
C GLY A 111 -7.30 -27.33 -7.22
N ALA A 112 -8.03 -28.19 -7.94
CA ALA A 112 -8.07 -29.62 -7.66
C ALA A 112 -8.16 -30.43 -8.96
N SER A 113 -7.57 -31.63 -8.97
CA SER A 113 -7.66 -32.56 -10.11
C SER A 113 -7.79 -34.01 -9.64
N LEU A 114 -8.51 -34.82 -10.40
CA LEU A 114 -8.67 -36.26 -10.18
C LEU A 114 -8.57 -37.01 -11.52
N SER A 115 -7.83 -38.12 -11.53
CA SER A 115 -7.72 -39.07 -12.64
C SER A 115 -7.95 -40.47 -12.09
N THR A 116 -8.79 -41.28 -12.74
CA THR A 116 -9.14 -42.64 -12.29
C THR A 116 -9.16 -43.66 -13.44
N GLY A 117 -8.53 -43.34 -14.57
CA GLY A 117 -8.49 -44.18 -15.77
C GLY A 117 -7.29 -45.12 -15.76
N ASN A 118 -6.26 -44.79 -16.54
CA ASN A 118 -5.00 -45.53 -16.54
C ASN A 118 -4.16 -45.31 -15.27
N SER A 119 -4.45 -44.27 -14.50
CA SER A 119 -3.79 -43.91 -13.25
C SER A 119 -4.77 -43.35 -12.22
N ASP A 120 -4.53 -43.64 -10.92
CA ASP A 120 -5.24 -43.02 -9.79
C ASP A 120 -4.45 -41.81 -9.27
N ASP A 121 -4.74 -40.64 -9.79
CA ASP A 121 -4.08 -39.38 -9.44
C ASP A 121 -5.05 -38.39 -8.80
N LYS A 122 -4.60 -37.69 -7.76
CA LYS A 122 -5.35 -36.66 -7.05
C LYS A 122 -4.42 -35.50 -6.74
N ALA A 123 -4.83 -34.27 -7.06
CA ALA A 123 -4.10 -33.07 -6.69
C ALA A 123 -5.03 -32.03 -6.05
N LEU A 124 -4.48 -31.25 -5.13
CA LEU A 124 -5.10 -30.10 -4.49
C LEU A 124 -4.04 -29.02 -4.31
N ALA A 125 -4.36 -27.79 -4.70
CA ALA A 125 -3.53 -26.61 -4.54
C ALA A 125 -4.38 -25.47 -3.95
N VAL A 126 -3.82 -24.77 -2.96
CA VAL A 126 -4.43 -23.59 -2.33
C VAL A 126 -3.37 -22.50 -2.26
N GLY A 127 -3.73 -21.28 -2.63
CA GLY A 127 -2.88 -20.10 -2.53
C GLY A 127 -3.63 -18.94 -1.89
N LEU A 128 -2.92 -18.13 -1.11
CA LEU A 128 -3.43 -16.92 -0.49
C LEU A 128 -2.34 -15.85 -0.50
N ALA A 129 -2.65 -14.66 -1.00
CA ALA A 129 -1.78 -13.50 -0.95
C ALA A 129 -2.59 -12.30 -0.46
N LEU A 130 -2.24 -11.79 0.71
CA LEU A 130 -2.92 -10.67 1.36
C LEU A 130 -1.92 -9.53 1.61
N THR A 131 -2.35 -8.31 1.37
CA THR A 131 -1.62 -7.08 1.63
C THR A 131 -2.48 -6.15 2.48
N LYS A 132 -1.85 -5.44 3.40
CA LYS A 132 -2.49 -4.39 4.19
C LYS A 132 -1.57 -3.19 4.26
N GLU A 133 -2.04 -2.06 3.79
CA GLU A 133 -1.36 -0.77 3.94
C GLU A 133 -2.06 0.09 4.98
N THR A 134 -1.25 0.66 5.87
CA THR A 134 -1.64 1.65 6.88
C THR A 134 -0.82 2.92 6.67
N MET A 135 -0.83 3.86 7.63
CA MET A 135 -0.04 5.09 7.53
C MET A 135 1.46 4.79 7.45
N ASP A 136 1.96 3.96 8.37
CA ASP A 136 3.40 3.73 8.53
C ASP A 136 3.80 2.28 8.22
N TRP A 137 2.84 1.37 8.07
CA TRP A 137 3.12 -0.05 7.84
C TRP A 137 2.50 -0.57 6.55
N ARG A 138 3.27 -1.38 5.82
CA ARG A 138 2.80 -2.28 4.77
C ARG A 138 3.08 -3.71 5.19
N HIS A 139 2.03 -4.50 5.33
CA HIS A 139 2.10 -5.92 5.66
C HIS A 139 1.79 -6.74 4.42
N ARG A 140 2.60 -7.75 4.12
CA ARG A 140 2.27 -8.77 3.13
C ARG A 140 2.29 -10.15 3.78
N LEU A 141 1.24 -10.93 3.54
CA LEU A 141 1.10 -12.30 4.00
C LEU A 141 0.87 -13.19 2.78
N ILE A 142 1.65 -14.25 2.65
CA ILE A 142 1.50 -15.24 1.58
C ILE A 142 1.42 -16.61 2.22
N ALA A 143 0.51 -17.45 1.79
CA ALA A 143 0.43 -18.84 2.20
C ALA A 143 0.08 -19.73 1.00
N ALA A 144 0.69 -20.91 0.95
CA ALA A 144 0.39 -21.88 -0.10
C ALA A 144 0.41 -23.31 0.46
N ALA A 145 -0.43 -24.17 -0.11
CA ALA A 145 -0.48 -25.59 0.19
C ALA A 145 -0.67 -26.37 -1.11
N ASP A 146 0.24 -27.30 -1.38
CA ASP A 146 0.21 -28.20 -2.53
C ASP A 146 0.25 -29.64 -2.05
N TYR A 147 -0.74 -30.43 -2.45
CA TYR A 147 -0.81 -31.85 -2.19
C TYR A 147 -1.10 -32.61 -3.48
N GLN A 148 -0.30 -33.63 -3.76
CA GLN A 148 -0.53 -34.53 -4.88
C GLN A 148 -0.25 -35.97 -4.48
N ARG A 149 -1.10 -36.86 -4.99
CA ARG A 149 -1.03 -38.30 -4.82
C ARG A 149 -1.15 -38.95 -6.19
N SER A 150 -0.31 -39.94 -6.46
CA SER A 150 -0.31 -40.72 -7.70
C SER A 150 -0.14 -42.20 -7.36
N GLU A 151 -1.01 -43.05 -7.90
CA GLU A 151 -1.01 -44.50 -7.70
C GLU A 151 -0.97 -44.88 -6.20
N GLY A 152 -1.78 -44.19 -5.40
CA GLY A 152 -1.84 -44.41 -3.96
C GLY A 152 -0.62 -43.91 -3.17
N ARG A 153 0.41 -43.34 -3.80
CA ARG A 153 1.58 -42.74 -3.13
C ARG A 153 1.54 -41.22 -3.19
N THR A 154 1.76 -40.55 -2.06
CA THR A 154 1.96 -39.09 -2.07
C THR A 154 3.24 -38.81 -2.87
N ASN A 155 3.17 -37.89 -3.83
CA ASN A 155 4.31 -37.47 -4.65
C ASN A 155 4.62 -35.95 -4.52
N LYS A 156 3.68 -35.16 -3.97
CA LYS A 156 3.90 -33.76 -3.60
C LYS A 156 3.22 -33.45 -2.27
N GLN A 157 3.96 -32.83 -1.36
CA GLN A 157 3.42 -32.32 -0.10
C GLN A 157 4.26 -31.11 0.32
N ARG A 158 3.82 -29.93 -0.12
CA ARG A 158 4.50 -28.67 0.14
C ARG A 158 3.55 -27.70 0.82
N TYR A 159 4.04 -27.07 1.87
CA TYR A 159 3.34 -25.98 2.57
C TYR A 159 4.30 -24.82 2.75
N SER A 160 3.83 -23.60 2.54
CA SER A 160 4.61 -22.40 2.81
C SER A 160 3.76 -21.31 3.43
N ALA A 161 4.40 -20.50 4.25
CA ALA A 161 3.85 -19.27 4.80
C ALA A 161 4.94 -18.21 4.82
N GLY A 162 4.59 -16.98 4.48
CA GLY A 162 5.48 -15.84 4.44
C GLY A 162 4.80 -14.62 5.02
N TYR A 163 5.55 -13.82 5.77
CA TYR A 163 5.12 -12.56 6.32
C TYR A 163 6.21 -11.51 6.13
N GLU A 164 5.86 -10.39 5.49
CA GLU A 164 6.76 -9.28 5.20
C GLU A 164 6.20 -7.98 5.78
N PRO A 165 6.60 -7.60 7.01
CA PRO A 165 6.32 -6.28 7.55
C PRO A 165 7.33 -5.25 7.06
N ASN A 166 6.83 -4.17 6.46
CA ASN A 166 7.62 -3.01 6.06
C ASN A 166 7.14 -1.77 6.84
N TYR A 167 8.06 -1.10 7.53
CA TYR A 167 7.79 0.12 8.28
C TYR A 167 8.39 1.33 7.58
N PHE A 168 7.54 2.23 7.09
CA PHE A 168 7.93 3.47 6.41
C PHE A 168 8.38 4.50 7.45
N ILE A 169 9.66 4.85 7.39
CA ILE A 169 10.26 5.89 8.24
C ILE A 169 9.92 7.28 7.65
N ASN A 170 9.85 7.35 6.32
CA ASN A 170 9.35 8.48 5.55
C ASN A 170 8.76 7.97 4.23
N GLU A 171 8.43 8.88 3.30
CA GLU A 171 7.81 8.54 2.01
C GLU A 171 8.69 7.65 1.12
N ALA A 172 10.01 7.70 1.27
CA ALA A 172 10.96 6.95 0.43
C ALA A 172 11.67 5.80 1.15
N LEU A 173 12.01 5.95 2.44
CA LEU A 173 12.82 5.01 3.20
C LEU A 173 11.94 4.15 4.12
N TYR A 174 12.15 2.83 4.09
CA TYR A 174 11.48 1.90 4.99
C TYR A 174 12.43 0.86 5.57
N ALA A 175 12.12 0.39 6.78
CA ALA A 175 12.70 -0.80 7.36
C ALA A 175 11.93 -2.03 6.88
N ALA A 176 12.65 -3.03 6.37
CA ALA A 176 12.09 -4.25 5.82
C ALA A 176 12.33 -5.43 6.77
N GLY A 177 11.29 -6.23 6.98
CA GLY A 177 11.37 -7.53 7.63
C GLY A 177 10.75 -8.60 6.75
N GLN A 178 11.30 -9.80 6.80
CA GLN A 178 10.73 -10.97 6.15
C GLN A 178 10.88 -12.19 7.04
N PHE A 179 9.80 -12.94 7.18
CA PHE A 179 9.76 -14.24 7.84
C PHE A 179 9.12 -15.24 6.89
N GLY A 180 9.79 -16.37 6.68
CA GLY A 180 9.34 -17.44 5.82
C GLY A 180 9.40 -18.77 6.55
N TRP A 181 8.37 -19.58 6.34
CA TRP A 181 8.33 -20.97 6.75
C TRP A 181 7.97 -21.83 5.54
N GLU A 182 8.68 -22.93 5.36
CA GLU A 182 8.39 -23.93 4.35
C GLU A 182 8.51 -25.34 4.92
N ARG A 183 7.67 -26.23 4.43
CA ARG A 183 7.79 -27.68 4.62
C ARG A 183 7.63 -28.33 3.25
N ASP A 184 8.62 -29.12 2.85
CA ASP A 184 8.61 -29.86 1.59
C ASP A 184 9.33 -31.21 1.80
N MET A 185 8.53 -32.25 2.04
CA MET A 185 9.07 -33.59 2.33
C MET A 185 9.73 -34.24 1.12
N PHE A 186 9.38 -33.82 -0.10
CA PHE A 186 9.95 -34.39 -1.33
C PHE A 186 11.28 -33.75 -1.68
N ALA A 187 11.48 -32.49 -1.30
CA ALA A 187 12.78 -31.83 -1.35
C ALA A 187 13.70 -32.19 -0.17
N GLY A 188 13.26 -33.07 0.75
CA GLY A 188 14.02 -33.48 1.95
C GLY A 188 13.94 -32.49 3.12
N TYR A 189 13.20 -31.39 2.97
CA TYR A 189 13.04 -30.37 4.00
C TYR A 189 11.86 -30.69 4.91
N ARG A 190 12.13 -31.10 6.15
CA ARG A 190 11.05 -31.22 7.15
C ARG A 190 10.50 -29.84 7.51
N HIS A 191 11.38 -28.89 7.79
CA HIS A 191 11.04 -27.48 7.97
C HIS A 191 12.19 -26.60 7.51
N ARG A 192 11.88 -25.45 6.91
CA ARG A 192 12.85 -24.40 6.62
C ARG A 192 12.29 -23.07 7.10
N PHE A 193 13.06 -22.39 7.95
CA PHE A 193 12.75 -21.06 8.44
C PHE A 193 13.74 -20.08 7.83
N THR A 194 13.24 -18.97 7.28
CA THR A 194 14.07 -17.90 6.74
C THR A 194 13.65 -16.59 7.38
N GLU A 195 14.61 -15.83 7.88
CA GLU A 195 14.37 -14.53 8.49
C GLU A 195 15.37 -13.53 7.93
N THR A 196 14.87 -12.39 7.47
CA THR A 196 15.67 -11.32 6.89
C THR A 196 15.23 -9.99 7.47
N VAL A 197 16.19 -9.12 7.75
CA VAL A 197 15.94 -7.71 8.13
C VAL A 197 16.79 -6.82 7.24
N GLY A 198 16.26 -5.67 6.86
CA GLY A 198 16.93 -4.80 5.89
C GLY A 198 16.34 -3.40 5.81
N LEU A 199 16.82 -2.66 4.82
CA LEU A 199 16.31 -1.36 4.47
C LEU A 199 15.89 -1.38 3.00
N GLY A 200 14.83 -0.64 2.69
CA GLY A 200 14.39 -0.41 1.34
C GLY A 200 14.16 1.06 1.05
N TYR A 201 14.23 1.39 -0.23
CA TYR A 201 14.12 2.74 -0.75
C TYR A 201 13.23 2.78 -1.99
N VAL A 202 12.23 3.67 -1.99
CA VAL A 202 11.39 3.98 -3.13
C VAL A 202 12.14 4.95 -4.02
N LEU A 203 12.59 4.47 -5.18
CA LEU A 203 13.34 5.27 -6.16
C LEU A 203 12.40 6.14 -7.01
N ILE A 204 11.24 5.60 -7.36
CA ILE A 204 10.24 6.27 -8.20
C ILE A 204 8.85 5.97 -7.62
N ASP A 205 8.05 7.02 -7.42
CA ASP A 205 6.61 6.94 -7.18
C ASP A 205 5.94 8.17 -7.79
N ASN A 206 5.32 7.99 -8.97
CA ASN A 206 4.64 9.06 -9.70
C ASN A 206 3.16 8.73 -9.98
N GLY A 207 2.59 7.75 -9.26
CA GLY A 207 1.21 7.29 -9.42
C GLY A 207 0.93 6.40 -10.65
N THR A 208 1.84 6.32 -11.62
CA THR A 208 1.75 5.42 -12.80
C THR A 208 2.89 4.42 -12.89
N THR A 209 4.00 4.71 -12.20
CA THR A 209 5.19 3.89 -12.16
C THR A 209 5.71 3.93 -10.73
N LYS A 210 6.01 2.75 -10.21
CA LYS A 210 6.68 2.58 -8.93
C LYS A 210 7.92 1.73 -9.11
N LEU A 211 9.04 2.19 -8.54
CA LEU A 211 10.28 1.43 -8.46
C LEU A 211 10.79 1.45 -7.02
N GLU A 212 10.94 0.28 -6.44
CA GLU A 212 11.48 0.08 -5.09
C GLU A 212 12.68 -0.86 -5.15
N VAL A 213 13.67 -0.61 -4.29
CA VAL A 213 14.81 -1.51 -4.06
C VAL A 213 14.93 -1.77 -2.57
N GLU A 214 15.29 -3.00 -2.19
CA GLU A 214 15.55 -3.38 -0.80
C GLU A 214 16.73 -4.33 -0.69
N GLY A 215 17.38 -4.31 0.46
CA GLY A 215 18.43 -5.26 0.77
C GLY A 215 18.71 -5.40 2.26
N GLY A 216 19.20 -6.57 2.65
CA GLY A 216 19.54 -6.83 4.05
C GLY A 216 20.05 -8.23 4.35
N PRO A 217 20.72 -8.40 5.50
CA PRO A 217 21.15 -9.70 6.00
C PRO A 217 19.99 -10.53 6.55
N GLY A 218 20.22 -11.83 6.63
CA GLY A 218 19.28 -12.77 7.21
C GLY A 218 19.93 -14.08 7.60
N ALA A 219 19.13 -14.97 8.17
CA ALA A 219 19.50 -16.33 8.50
C ALA A 219 18.48 -17.30 7.92
N ARG A 220 18.96 -18.50 7.57
CA ARG A 220 18.11 -19.61 7.15
C ARG A 220 18.46 -20.84 7.97
N HIS A 221 17.42 -21.52 8.43
CA HIS A 221 17.52 -22.70 9.27
C HIS A 221 16.73 -23.82 8.62
N THR A 222 17.44 -24.85 8.15
CA THR A 222 16.84 -25.98 7.45
C THR A 222 16.96 -27.23 8.31
N LEU A 223 15.81 -27.76 8.71
CA LEU A 223 15.71 -29.05 9.38
C LEU A 223 15.40 -30.09 8.31
N TYR A 224 16.39 -30.92 7.99
CA TYR A 224 16.22 -32.00 7.03
C TYR A 224 15.50 -33.19 7.69
N ALA A 225 14.71 -33.89 6.89
CA ALA A 225 14.13 -35.18 7.28
C ALA A 225 15.22 -36.26 7.29
N ALA A 226 15.02 -37.32 8.08
CA ALA A 226 15.87 -38.49 7.97
C ALA A 226 15.60 -39.21 6.63
N SER A 227 16.64 -39.75 6.02
CA SER A 227 16.57 -40.63 4.86
C SER A 227 17.10 -42.03 5.23
N ASP A 228 17.03 -42.98 4.31
CA ASP A 228 17.60 -44.32 4.53
C ASP A 228 19.12 -44.30 4.76
N THR A 229 19.80 -43.26 4.28
CA THR A 229 21.26 -43.10 4.34
C THR A 229 21.71 -42.13 5.42
N ASP A 230 20.90 -41.10 5.72
CA ASP A 230 21.31 -39.97 6.57
C ASP A 230 20.31 -39.72 7.70
N PRO A 231 20.77 -39.54 8.95
CA PRO A 231 19.90 -39.14 10.04
C PRO A 231 19.40 -37.69 9.84
N ALA A 232 18.29 -37.35 10.49
CA ALA A 232 17.80 -35.97 10.48
C ALA A 232 18.84 -35.02 11.09
N PHE A 233 19.14 -33.93 10.38
CA PHE A 233 20.09 -32.91 10.83
C PHE A 233 19.55 -31.51 10.62
N THR A 234 20.22 -30.53 11.20
CA THR A 234 19.89 -29.10 11.06
C THR A 234 21.06 -28.36 10.45
N GLU A 235 20.78 -27.50 9.49
CA GLU A 235 21.74 -26.63 8.82
C GLU A 235 21.37 -25.17 9.09
N HIS A 236 22.40 -24.35 9.36
CA HIS A 236 22.26 -22.92 9.58
C HIS A 236 23.09 -22.17 8.54
N GLU A 237 22.46 -21.26 7.81
CA GLU A 237 23.10 -20.48 6.76
C GLU A 237 22.88 -18.99 7.02
N PHE A 238 23.90 -18.20 6.73
CA PHE A 238 23.75 -16.77 6.59
C PHE A 238 23.28 -16.46 5.17
N VAL A 239 22.29 -15.59 5.03
CA VAL A 239 21.74 -15.18 3.74
C VAL A 239 21.76 -13.67 3.59
N PHE A 240 21.86 -13.20 2.36
CA PHE A 240 21.66 -11.80 2.03
C PHE A 240 20.55 -11.72 0.97
N ARG A 241 19.53 -10.89 1.23
CA ARG A 241 18.46 -10.63 0.28
C ARG A 241 18.73 -9.30 -0.40
N ALA A 242 18.53 -9.27 -1.71
CA ALA A 242 18.34 -8.05 -2.49
C ALA A 242 17.11 -8.26 -3.37
N ALA A 243 16.21 -7.28 -3.42
CA ALA A 243 15.03 -7.34 -4.28
C ALA A 243 14.75 -5.97 -4.89
N SER A 244 14.11 -6.00 -6.06
CA SER A 244 13.53 -4.83 -6.70
C SER A 244 12.10 -5.14 -7.12
N ALA A 245 11.23 -4.14 -6.99
CA ALA A 245 9.84 -4.21 -7.42
C ALA A 245 9.56 -3.07 -8.39
N PHE A 246 8.99 -3.42 -9.55
CA PHE A 246 8.56 -2.48 -10.57
C PHE A 246 7.09 -2.74 -10.91
N SER A 247 6.26 -1.70 -10.89
CA SER A 247 4.83 -1.77 -11.22
C SER A 247 4.36 -0.51 -11.91
#